data_AF-A0A090QW17-F1
#
_entry.id   AF-A0A090QW17-F1
#
_cell.length_a   1.000
_cell.length_b   1.000
_cell.length_c   1.000
_cell.angle_alpha   90.00
_cell.angle_beta   90.00
_cell.angle_gamma   90.00
#
_symmetry.space_group_name_H-M   'P 1'
#
loop_
_entity.id
_entity.type
_entity.pdbx_description
1 polymer ?
#
loop_
_entity_poly.entity_id
_entity_poly.type
_entity_poly.pdbx_seq_one_letter_code
_entity_poly.pdbx_strand_id
1 'polypeptide(L)'
;MLFRASESGPNAFALSDGTVIVLDSLVTLAETPAQLESVLLHELGHVQHEHVMQAMVRSALLSVSVMVITGESSGVIDTLSGAGVFVMSQGYSREAEQEADAYAASHMRALYGTVAPMKAMFEALHESVVTPGDDEEAVPQWLMTHPRLAERIEALGE
;
A
#
# COMPACT_ATOMS: atom_id res chain seq x y z
N MET A 1 -15.61 -0.09 -3.54
CA MET A 1 -14.71 1.02 -3.14
C MET A 1 -15.43 1.92 -2.15
N LEU A 2 -14.72 2.40 -1.13
CA LEU A 2 -15.23 3.33 -0.11
C LEU A 2 -14.34 4.57 -0.06
N PHE A 3 -14.95 5.76 -0.15
CA PHE A 3 -14.23 7.04 -0.04
C PHE A 3 -14.29 7.58 1.39
N ARG A 4 -13.18 8.11 1.89
CA ARG A 4 -13.06 8.62 3.27
C ARG A 4 -12.19 9.87 3.31
N ALA A 5 -12.65 10.89 4.03
CA ALA A 5 -11.81 12.01 4.42
C ALA A 5 -10.90 11.62 5.60
N SER A 6 -9.64 12.04 5.56
CA SER A 6 -8.65 11.86 6.64
C SER A 6 -7.59 12.95 6.58
N GLU A 7 -7.01 13.30 7.73
CA GLU A 7 -5.88 14.23 7.83
C GLU A 7 -4.52 13.57 7.59
N SER A 8 -4.48 12.25 7.42
CA SER A 8 -3.25 11.45 7.30
C SER A 8 -2.52 11.53 5.94
N GLY A 9 -2.95 12.43 5.05
CA GLY A 9 -2.38 12.60 3.72
C GLY A 9 -2.98 11.67 2.65
N PRO A 10 -2.47 11.71 1.41
CA PRO A 10 -2.92 10.88 0.29
C PRO A 10 -2.71 9.38 0.57
N ASN A 11 -3.75 8.54 0.48
CA ASN A 11 -3.59 7.08 0.59
C ASN A 11 -4.76 6.31 -0.05
N ALA A 12 -4.52 5.06 -0.40
CA ALA A 12 -5.53 4.03 -0.66
C ALA A 12 -5.00 2.68 -0.17
N PHE A 13 -5.89 1.78 0.23
CA PHE A 13 -5.50 0.42 0.62
C PHE A 13 -6.65 -0.57 0.44
N ALA A 14 -6.31 -1.79 0.06
CA ALA A 14 -7.20 -2.93 0.04
C ALA A 14 -7.33 -3.64 1.40
N LEU A 15 -8.55 -4.10 1.71
CA LEU A 15 -8.84 -5.01 2.81
C LEU A 15 -8.92 -6.46 2.32
N SER A 16 -8.84 -7.42 3.26
CA SER A 16 -8.88 -8.85 2.97
C SER A 16 -10.18 -9.36 2.35
N ASP A 17 -11.28 -8.61 2.49
CA ASP A 17 -12.57 -8.92 1.86
C ASP A 17 -12.69 -8.34 0.43
N GLY A 18 -11.62 -7.73 -0.09
CA GLY A 18 -11.58 -7.07 -1.39
C GLY A 18 -12.10 -5.63 -1.38
N THR A 19 -12.49 -5.09 -0.22
CA THR A 19 -12.88 -3.68 -0.10
C THR A 19 -11.65 -2.78 -0.25
N VAL A 20 -11.64 -1.92 -1.27
CA VAL A 20 -10.64 -0.85 -1.41
C VAL A 20 -11.16 0.43 -0.77
N ILE A 21 -10.37 0.99 0.16
CA ILE A 21 -10.59 2.31 0.77
C ILE A 21 -9.71 3.33 0.04
N VAL A 22 -10.29 4.46 -0.33
CA VAL A 22 -9.64 5.56 -1.03
C VAL A 22 -9.79 6.83 -0.21
N LEU A 23 -8.70 7.53 0.07
CA LEU A 23 -8.76 8.80 0.79
C LEU A 23 -8.99 9.97 -0.16
N ASP A 24 -9.80 10.95 0.28
CA ASP A 24 -10.16 12.11 -0.54
C ASP A 24 -8.93 12.96 -0.92
N SER A 25 -7.91 12.96 -0.07
CA SER A 25 -6.58 13.56 -0.31
C SER A 25 -5.86 12.93 -1.52
N LEU A 26 -6.00 11.61 -1.73
CA LEU A 26 -5.45 10.92 -2.90
C LEU A 26 -6.18 11.32 -4.18
N VAL A 27 -7.51 11.40 -4.11
CA VAL A 27 -8.34 11.84 -5.24
C VAL A 27 -7.99 13.28 -5.62
N THR A 28 -7.72 14.14 -4.64
CA THR A 28 -7.34 15.54 -4.85
C THR A 28 -5.91 15.67 -5.40
N LEU A 29 -5.01 14.76 -5.05
CA LEU A 29 -3.64 14.73 -5.57
C LEU A 29 -3.58 14.32 -7.05
N ALA A 30 -4.46 13.44 -7.49
CA ALA A 30 -4.50 12.99 -8.87
C ALA A 30 -5.01 14.12 -9.81
N GLU A 31 -4.19 14.49 -10.79
CA GLU A 31 -4.52 15.50 -11.80
C GLU A 31 -5.40 14.95 -12.92
N THR A 32 -5.36 13.63 -13.14
CA THR A 32 -6.13 12.95 -14.20
C THR A 32 -6.80 11.68 -13.68
N PRO A 33 -7.93 11.25 -14.28
CA PRO A 33 -8.55 9.97 -13.96
C PRO A 33 -7.59 8.78 -14.11
N ALA A 34 -6.75 8.79 -15.14
CA ALA A 34 -5.79 7.72 -15.41
C ALA A 34 -4.70 7.60 -14.31
N GLN A 35 -4.31 8.72 -13.68
CA GLN A 35 -3.41 8.71 -12.53
C GLN A 35 -4.10 8.04 -11.32
N LEU A 36 -5.34 8.42 -10.99
CA LEU A 36 -6.08 7.78 -9.90
C LEU A 36 -6.32 6.29 -10.17
N GLU A 37 -6.72 5.94 -11.39
CA GLU A 37 -6.94 4.55 -11.79
C GLU A 37 -5.69 3.69 -11.66
N SER A 38 -4.50 4.25 -11.88
CA SER A 38 -3.25 3.51 -11.69
C SER A 38 -3.06 3.01 -10.25
N VAL A 39 -3.40 3.84 -9.26
CA VAL A 39 -3.35 3.46 -7.84
C VAL A 39 -4.45 2.46 -7.51
N LEU A 40 -5.65 2.63 -8.07
CA LEU A 40 -6.74 1.67 -7.86
C LEU A 40 -6.41 0.29 -8.46
N LEU A 41 -5.75 0.25 -9.62
CA LEU A 41 -5.28 -0.98 -10.23
C LEU A 41 -4.16 -1.62 -9.40
N HIS A 42 -3.29 -0.83 -8.79
CA HIS A 42 -2.29 -1.30 -7.83
C HIS A 42 -2.95 -1.97 -6.62
N GLU A 43 -3.93 -1.31 -6.00
CA GLU A 43 -4.69 -1.89 -4.89
C GLU A 43 -5.44 -3.17 -5.29
N LEU A 44 -5.99 -3.21 -6.51
CA LEU A 44 -6.62 -4.40 -7.03
C LEU A 44 -5.60 -5.53 -7.27
N GLY A 45 -4.35 -5.20 -7.60
CA GLY A 45 -3.24 -6.16 -7.62
C GLY A 45 -3.02 -6.81 -6.26
N HIS A 46 -3.03 -6.03 -5.17
CA HIS A 46 -2.95 -6.60 -3.81
C HIS A 46 -4.11 -7.53 -3.48
N VAL A 47 -5.32 -7.21 -3.93
CA VAL A 47 -6.49 -8.10 -3.79
C VAL A 47 -6.31 -9.37 -4.61
N GLN A 48 -5.92 -9.25 -5.88
CA GLN A 48 -5.76 -10.36 -6.82
C GLN A 48 -4.74 -11.39 -6.34
N HIS A 49 -3.66 -10.92 -5.71
CA HIS A 49 -2.60 -11.77 -5.16
C HIS A 49 -2.77 -12.10 -3.67
N GLU A 50 -3.90 -11.69 -3.06
CA GLU A 50 -4.24 -11.97 -1.66
C GLU A 50 -3.17 -11.48 -0.65
N HIS A 51 -2.43 -10.41 -0.96
CA HIS A 51 -1.28 -9.95 -0.17
C HIS A 51 -1.62 -9.66 1.29
N VAL A 52 -2.80 -9.07 1.56
CA VAL A 52 -3.28 -8.81 2.93
C VAL A 52 -3.45 -10.11 3.72
N MET A 53 -4.05 -11.13 3.09
CA MET A 53 -4.28 -12.43 3.73
C MET A 53 -2.97 -13.18 3.97
N GLN A 54 -2.05 -13.15 3.01
CA GLN A 54 -0.71 -13.73 3.17
C GLN A 54 0.04 -13.07 4.33
N ALA A 55 -0.02 -11.74 4.45
CA ALA A 55 0.58 -11.00 5.55
C ALA A 55 -0.04 -11.34 6.91
N MET A 56 -1.38 -11.46 6.98
CA MET A 56 -2.10 -11.91 8.18
C MET A 56 -1.69 -13.32 8.60
N VAL A 57 -1.64 -14.28 7.67
CA VAL A 57 -1.22 -15.66 7.96
C VAL A 57 0.23 -15.71 8.43
N ARG A 58 1.14 -14.98 7.77
CA ARG A 58 2.54 -14.89 8.18
C ARG A 58 2.69 -14.32 9.60
N SER A 59 1.95 -13.26 9.93
CA SER A 59 1.95 -12.66 11.27
C SER A 59 1.43 -13.62 12.34
N ALA A 60 0.35 -14.34 12.04
CA ALA A 60 -0.19 -15.36 12.94
C ALA A 60 0.80 -16.50 13.19
N LEU A 61 1.47 -17.01 12.14
CA LEU A 61 2.48 -18.05 12.26
C LEU A 61 3.70 -17.60 13.07
N LEU A 62 4.15 -16.36 12.89
CA LEU A 62 5.22 -15.78 13.69
C LEU A 62 4.83 -15.68 15.16
N SER A 63 3.62 -15.17 15.44
CA SER A 63 3.09 -15.07 16.81
C SER A 63 3.02 -16.43 17.50
N VAL A 64 2.50 -17.46 16.82
CA VAL A 64 2.47 -18.83 17.35
C VAL A 64 3.88 -19.37 17.57
N SER A 65 4.81 -19.11 16.65
CA SER A 65 6.21 -19.57 16.78
C SER A 65 6.90 -18.95 18.00
N VAL A 66 6.68 -17.66 18.25
CA VAL A 66 7.20 -16.97 19.44
C VAL A 66 6.65 -17.63 20.70
N MET A 67 5.35 -17.87 20.79
CA MET A 67 4.73 -18.54 21.94
C MET A 67 5.30 -19.94 22.19
N VAL A 68 5.53 -20.72 21.13
CA VAL A 68 6.13 -22.07 21.28
C VAL A 68 7.55 -22.00 21.83
N ILE A 69 8.33 -20.98 21.45
CA ILE A 69 9.72 -20.81 21.89
C ILE A 69 9.79 -20.27 23.32
N THR A 70 8.98 -19.26 23.66
CA THR A 70 9.07 -18.55 24.94
C THR A 70 8.18 -19.16 26.03
N GLY A 71 7.14 -19.90 25.64
CA GLY A 71 6.09 -20.37 26.54
C GLY A 71 5.13 -19.26 27.00
N GLU A 72 5.25 -18.04 26.47
CA GLU A 72 4.44 -16.88 26.86
C GLU A 72 3.29 -16.64 25.86
N SER A 73 2.05 -16.60 26.38
CA SER A 73 0.85 -16.39 25.56
C SER A 73 0.29 -14.96 25.62
N SER A 74 0.75 -14.13 26.56
CA SER A 74 0.21 -12.79 26.81
C SER A 74 0.44 -11.83 25.65
N GLY A 75 1.65 -11.81 25.07
CA GLY A 75 1.95 -10.94 23.92
C GLY A 75 1.28 -11.37 22.61
N VAL A 76 0.89 -12.65 22.48
CA VAL A 76 0.26 -13.19 21.27
C VAL A 76 -1.20 -12.78 21.16
N ILE A 77 -1.94 -12.75 22.26
CA ILE A 77 -3.36 -12.36 22.26
C ILE A 77 -3.52 -10.88 21.90
N ASP A 78 -2.65 -10.01 22.41
CA ASP A 78 -2.64 -8.58 22.06
C ASP A 78 -2.24 -8.36 20.58
N THR A 79 -1.27 -9.13 20.09
CA THR A 79 -0.85 -9.06 18.67
C THR A 79 -1.96 -9.55 17.73
N LEU A 80 -2.69 -10.61 18.12
CA LEU A 80 -3.79 -11.18 17.32
C LEU A 80 -5.05 -10.31 17.36
N SER A 81 -5.37 -9.68 18.49
CA SER A 81 -6.52 -8.77 18.60
C SER A 81 -6.27 -7.45 17.86
N GLY A 82 -5.01 -7.02 17.74
CA GLY A 82 -4.58 -5.90 16.88
C GLY A 82 -4.13 -6.31 15.47
N ALA A 83 -4.30 -7.57 15.06
CA ALA A 83 -3.64 -8.11 13.87
C ALA A 83 -3.93 -7.32 12.58
N GLY A 84 -5.15 -6.80 12.43
CA GLY A 84 -5.49 -5.95 11.28
C GLY A 84 -4.67 -4.66 11.24
N VAL A 85 -4.60 -3.93 12.36
CA VAL A 85 -3.83 -2.69 12.49
C VAL A 85 -2.32 -2.97 12.38
N PHE A 86 -1.85 -4.07 12.97
CA PHE A 86 -0.46 -4.48 12.91
C PHE A 86 -0.03 -4.87 11.49
N VAL A 87 -0.85 -5.65 10.76
CA VAL A 87 -0.54 -6.01 9.36
C VAL A 87 -0.52 -4.78 8.47
N MET A 88 -1.46 -3.86 8.68
CA MET A 88 -1.48 -2.58 7.95
C MET A 88 -0.25 -1.70 8.27
N SER A 89 0.38 -1.82 9.45
CA SER A 89 1.54 -1.00 9.81
C SER A 89 2.89 -1.59 9.40
N GLN A 90 2.95 -2.85 8.95
CA GLN A 90 4.21 -3.53 8.60
C GLN A 90 4.70 -3.27 7.17
N GLY A 91 3.89 -2.62 6.34
CA GLY A 91 4.17 -2.44 4.91
C GLY A 91 4.18 -3.76 4.14
N TYR A 92 3.98 -3.68 2.82
CA TYR A 92 4.06 -4.85 1.97
C TYR A 92 5.51 -5.25 1.66
N SER A 93 5.69 -6.53 1.32
CA SER A 93 6.99 -7.05 0.90
C SER A 93 7.40 -6.46 -0.45
N ARG A 94 8.69 -6.52 -0.77
CA ARG A 94 9.21 -6.11 -2.10
C ARG A 94 8.56 -6.88 -3.25
N GLU A 95 8.33 -8.17 -3.04
CA GLU A 95 7.70 -9.04 -4.02
C GLU A 95 6.22 -8.65 -4.22
N ALA A 96 5.48 -8.40 -3.14
CA ALA A 96 4.10 -7.99 -3.20
C ALA A 96 3.90 -6.66 -3.96
N GLU A 97 4.76 -5.67 -3.71
CA GLU A 97 4.74 -4.41 -4.47
C GLU A 97 5.04 -4.64 -5.96
N GLN A 98 5.99 -5.51 -6.29
CA GLN A 98 6.33 -5.82 -7.69
C GLN A 98 5.19 -6.52 -8.42
N GLU A 99 4.50 -7.45 -7.77
CA GLU A 99 3.33 -8.14 -8.33
C GLU A 99 2.17 -7.15 -8.55
N ALA A 100 1.89 -6.30 -7.57
CA ALA A 100 0.86 -5.26 -7.69
C ALA A 100 1.20 -4.21 -8.78
N ASP A 101 2.46 -3.77 -8.87
CA ASP A 101 2.94 -2.88 -9.92
C ASP A 101 2.83 -3.51 -11.30
N ALA A 102 3.24 -4.78 -11.45
CA ALA A 102 3.14 -5.50 -12.72
C ALA A 102 1.68 -5.68 -13.15
N TYR A 103 0.80 -6.01 -12.20
CA TYR A 103 -0.63 -6.07 -12.42
C TYR A 103 -1.16 -4.72 -12.91
N ALA A 104 -0.88 -3.62 -12.20
CA ALA A 104 -1.33 -2.29 -12.58
C ALA A 104 -0.78 -1.85 -13.94
N ALA A 105 0.52 -2.02 -14.17
CA ALA A 105 1.19 -1.63 -15.41
C ALA A 105 0.64 -2.39 -16.63
N SER A 106 0.30 -3.67 -16.49
CA SER A 106 -0.32 -4.45 -17.58
C SER A 106 -1.70 -3.92 -17.96
N HIS A 107 -2.53 -3.57 -16.96
CA HIS A 107 -3.86 -3.02 -17.17
C HIS A 107 -3.82 -1.58 -17.69
N MET A 108 -2.89 -0.75 -17.20
CA MET A 108 -2.66 0.61 -17.71
C MET A 108 -2.30 0.57 -19.20
N ARG A 109 -1.40 -0.34 -19.61
CA ARG A 109 -1.09 -0.53 -21.04
C ARG A 109 -2.31 -1.00 -21.84
N ALA A 110 -3.15 -1.86 -21.29
CA ALA A 110 -4.35 -2.35 -22.00
C ALA A 110 -5.42 -1.25 -22.15
N LEU A 111 -5.62 -0.40 -21.15
CA LEU A 111 -6.63 0.65 -21.13
C LEU A 111 -6.18 1.93 -21.83
N TYR A 112 -4.92 2.31 -21.66
CA TYR A 112 -4.38 3.61 -22.07
C TYR A 112 -3.24 3.53 -23.09
N GLY A 113 -2.74 2.34 -23.39
CA GLY A 113 -1.58 2.15 -24.28
C GLY A 113 -0.23 2.55 -23.66
N THR A 114 -0.22 3.01 -22.41
CA THR A 114 0.99 3.52 -21.73
C THR A 114 0.89 3.38 -20.21
N VAL A 115 2.03 3.42 -19.53
CA VAL A 115 2.13 3.52 -18.06
C VAL A 115 2.47 4.93 -17.59
N ALA A 116 2.56 5.92 -18.49
CA ALA A 116 2.92 7.29 -18.14
C ALA A 116 2.05 7.92 -17.03
N PRO A 117 0.72 7.72 -16.97
CA PRO A 117 -0.08 8.23 -15.85
C PRO A 117 0.26 7.57 -14.51
N MET A 118 0.64 6.29 -14.51
CA MET A 118 1.07 5.58 -13.31
C MET A 118 2.37 6.16 -12.77
N LYS A 119 3.35 6.38 -13.67
CA LYS A 119 4.62 7.02 -13.32
C LYS A 119 4.41 8.43 -12.75
N ALA A 120 3.60 9.25 -13.43
CA ALA A 120 3.27 10.61 -12.96
C ALA A 120 2.57 10.60 -11.60
N MET A 121 1.67 9.65 -11.35
CA MET A 121 1.01 9.52 -10.05
C MET A 121 1.99 9.12 -8.94
N PHE A 122 2.93 8.21 -9.25
CA PHE A 122 3.99 7.84 -8.32
C PHE A 122 4.87 9.06 -8.03
N GLU A 123 5.33 9.80 -9.04
CA GLU A 123 6.10 11.04 -8.85
C GLU A 123 5.34 12.05 -7.96
N ALA A 124 4.05 12.29 -8.20
CA ALA A 124 3.22 13.16 -7.38
C ALA A 124 3.10 12.67 -5.92
N LEU A 125 2.95 11.36 -5.71
CA LEU A 125 2.97 10.75 -4.39
C LEU A 125 4.32 10.97 -3.71
N HIS A 126 5.43 10.77 -4.43
CA HIS A 126 6.78 10.98 -3.90
C HIS A 126 6.99 12.43 -3.46
N GLU A 127 6.59 13.39 -4.29
CA GLU A 127 6.72 14.82 -4.00
C GLU A 127 5.84 15.27 -2.83
N SER A 128 4.66 14.67 -2.66
CA SER A 128 3.78 14.96 -1.51
C SER A 128 4.39 14.60 -0.15
N VAL A 129 5.50 13.86 -0.13
CA VAL A 129 6.25 13.46 1.07
C VAL A 129 7.41 14.40 1.37
N VAL A 130 7.92 15.12 0.38
CA VAL A 130 9.15 15.92 0.47
C VAL A 130 8.80 17.40 0.64
N THR A 131 8.13 17.76 1.73
CA THR A 131 7.99 19.18 2.13
C THR A 131 9.22 19.61 2.94
N PRO A 132 10.02 20.60 2.47
CA PRO A 132 11.14 21.11 3.23
C PRO A 132 10.64 22.07 4.31
N GLY A 133 10.62 21.63 5.56
CA GLY A 133 10.40 22.51 6.72
C GLY A 133 9.63 21.93 7.90
N ASP A 134 8.98 20.79 7.75
CA ASP A 134 8.28 20.13 8.86
C ASP A 134 9.12 18.96 9.40
N ASP A 135 9.14 18.85 10.73
CA ASP A 135 9.96 17.93 11.53
C ASP A 135 9.98 16.48 10.98
N GLU A 136 11.12 15.81 11.19
CA GLU A 136 11.48 14.45 10.75
C GLU A 136 10.52 13.29 11.18
N GLU A 137 9.27 13.55 11.58
CA GLU A 137 8.43 12.56 12.29
C GLU A 137 7.22 12.00 11.52
N ALA A 138 6.81 12.57 10.38
CA ALA A 138 5.62 12.09 9.66
C ALA A 138 5.98 11.43 8.31
N VAL A 139 6.47 10.19 8.33
CA VAL A 139 6.46 9.34 7.13
C VAL A 139 5.01 9.18 6.68
N PRO A 140 4.61 9.59 5.47
CA PRO A 140 3.23 9.49 5.02
C PRO A 140 2.73 8.05 5.10
N GLN A 141 1.50 7.86 5.57
CA GLN A 141 0.98 6.52 5.85
C GLN A 141 1.02 5.59 4.63
N TRP A 142 0.86 6.13 3.42
CA TRP A 142 0.98 5.37 2.19
C TRP A 142 2.41 4.88 1.92
N LEU A 143 3.45 5.65 2.31
CA LEU A 143 4.86 5.27 2.16
C LEU A 143 5.26 4.23 3.22
N MET A 144 4.55 4.20 4.35
CA MET A 144 4.65 3.12 5.34
C MET A 144 4.02 1.82 4.84
N THR A 145 2.92 1.89 4.09
CA THR A 145 2.26 0.70 3.54
C THR A 145 2.90 0.21 2.24
N HIS A 146 3.38 1.13 1.38
CA HIS A 146 3.95 0.88 0.06
C HIS A 146 5.35 1.53 -0.08
N PRO A 147 6.40 0.88 0.45
CA PRO A 147 7.74 1.46 0.48
C PRO A 147 8.43 1.47 -0.89
N ARG A 148 9.58 2.17 -0.96
CA ARG A 148 10.54 2.17 -2.10
C ARG A 148 9.97 2.70 -3.42
N LEU A 149 9.19 3.77 -3.34
CA LEU A 149 8.59 4.38 -4.53
C LEU A 149 9.64 4.85 -5.56
N ALA A 150 10.79 5.38 -5.13
CA ALA A 150 11.86 5.80 -6.06
C ALA A 150 12.35 4.64 -6.95
N GLU A 151 12.59 3.45 -6.37
CA GLU A 151 12.98 2.25 -7.12
C GLU A 151 11.87 1.81 -8.08
N ARG A 152 10.60 1.96 -7.70
CA ARG A 152 9.43 1.58 -8.51
C ARG A 152 9.24 2.53 -9.69
N ILE A 153 9.43 3.83 -9.49
CA ILE A 153 9.43 4.84 -10.58
C ILE A 153 10.52 4.53 -11.59
N GLU A 154 11.73 4.19 -11.13
CA GLU A 154 12.84 3.79 -12.00
C GLU A 154 12.50 2.52 -12.80
N ALA A 155 11.89 1.53 -12.15
CA ALA A 155 11.47 0.28 -12.79
C ALA A 155 10.39 0.46 -13.86
N LEU A 156 9.59 1.54 -13.79
CA LEU A 156 8.58 1.86 -14.79
C LEU A 156 9.17 2.44 -16.09
N GLY A 157 10.43 2.89 -16.10
CA GLY A 157 11.17 3.30 -17.31
C GLY A 157 10.52 4.45 -18.11
N GLU A 158 11.05 4.76 -19.29
CA GLU A 158 10.44 5.72 -20.25
C GLU A 158 9.30 5.10 -21.06
#